data_AF-A0A8J6E075-F1
#
_entry.id   AF-A0A8J6E075-F1
#
_cell.length_a   1.000
_cell.length_b   1.000
_cell.length_c   1.000
_cell.angle_alpha   90.00
_cell.angle_beta   90.00
_cell.angle_gamma   90.00
#
_symmetry.space_group_name_H-M   'P 1'
#
loop_
_entity.id
_entity.type
_entity.pdbx_description
1 polymer ?
#
loop_
_entity_poly.entity_id
_entity_poly.type
_entity_poly.pdbx_seq_one_letter_code
_entity_poly.pdbx_strand_id
1 'polypeptide(L)'
;MEPRELTEEVKLTKTTMDEKNYDLLANMFACMKCIDYLERIYASGDIKEDQYVMQCKQLLNQFFQLKQSVKDIAPDHERFAGDFSLQCPSALARIREGVPATSQNGVSLSGPSQIIAANKVTEKFITLMDQLHMNYRTKQDLAIGVESTYEAMIDLALLPVDFSGKVEFQKWINTFNMMRATDSLSEEQAGELLFACEHTYQKIKDLLQSS
;
A
#
# COMPACT_ATOMS: atom_id res chain seq x y z
N MET A 1 60.79 5.98 15.67
CA MET A 1 59.93 5.35 14.66
C MET A 1 58.54 5.89 14.88
N GLU A 2 58.07 6.77 14.01
CA GLU A 2 56.65 7.11 13.96
C GLU A 2 55.86 5.92 13.38
N PRO A 3 54.62 5.67 13.83
CA PRO A 3 53.81 4.61 13.26
C PRO A 3 53.42 4.97 11.81
N ARG A 4 53.77 4.08 10.87
CA ARG A 4 53.53 4.24 9.41
C ARG A 4 52.07 4.50 9.02
N GLU A 5 51.12 4.19 9.90
CA GLU A 5 49.68 4.35 9.65
C GLU A 5 49.22 5.81 9.53
N LEU A 6 50.05 6.79 9.93
CA LEU A 6 49.76 8.23 9.78
C LEU A 6 50.25 8.85 8.47
N THR A 7 51.01 8.11 7.64
CA THR A 7 51.68 8.65 6.44
C THR A 7 51.10 8.17 5.11
N GLU A 8 50.10 7.29 5.12
CA GLU A 8 49.47 6.73 3.91
C GLU A 8 47.97 7.07 3.87
N GLU A 9 47.46 7.44 2.68
CA GLU A 9 46.04 7.74 2.49
C GLU A 9 45.18 6.47 2.62
N VAL A 10 44.27 6.46 3.59
CA VAL A 10 43.34 5.35 3.80
C VAL A 10 42.26 5.35 2.71
N LYS A 11 42.30 4.35 1.83
CA LYS A 11 41.25 4.11 0.84
C LYS A 11 40.03 3.46 1.48
N LEU A 12 38.84 3.97 1.13
CA LEU A 12 37.54 3.43 1.58
C LEU A 12 37.34 1.97 1.14
N THR A 13 37.84 1.62 -0.04
CA THR A 13 37.65 0.29 -0.65
C THR A 13 38.98 -0.31 -1.10
N LYS A 14 39.07 -1.64 -1.01
CA LYS A 14 40.26 -2.42 -1.41
C LYS A 14 39.98 -3.35 -2.58
N THR A 15 38.70 -3.66 -2.81
CA THR A 15 38.23 -4.59 -3.84
C THR A 15 37.07 -3.98 -4.63
N THR A 16 36.93 -4.33 -5.91
CA THR A 16 35.81 -3.87 -6.77
C THR A 16 34.43 -4.37 -6.31
N MET A 17 34.39 -5.42 -5.48
CA MET A 17 33.18 -5.87 -4.80
C MET A 17 32.81 -4.91 -3.66
N ASP A 18 33.80 -4.43 -2.89
CA ASP A 18 33.57 -3.46 -1.82
C ASP A 18 33.08 -2.13 -2.40
N GLU A 19 33.66 -1.67 -3.51
CA GLU A 19 33.25 -0.47 -4.24
C GLU A 19 31.74 -0.48 -4.56
N LYS A 20 31.24 -1.56 -5.17
CA LYS A 20 29.80 -1.73 -5.44
C LYS A 20 28.95 -1.78 -4.16
N ASN A 21 29.46 -2.42 -3.10
CA ASN A 21 28.76 -2.48 -1.82
C ASN A 21 28.63 -1.09 -1.19
N TYR A 22 29.71 -0.29 -1.20
CA TYR A 22 29.68 1.09 -0.72
C TYR A 22 28.81 2.00 -1.59
N ASP A 23 28.77 1.81 -2.91
CA ASP A 23 27.83 2.53 -3.79
C ASP A 23 26.36 2.24 -3.41
N LEU A 24 26.00 0.98 -3.15
CA LEU A 24 24.65 0.63 -2.73
C LEU A 24 24.29 1.21 -1.35
N LEU A 25 25.22 1.18 -0.39
CA LEU A 25 25.05 1.80 0.92
C LEU A 25 24.93 3.33 0.82
N ALA A 26 25.73 3.98 -0.03
CA ALA A 26 25.67 5.42 -0.29
C ALA A 26 24.34 5.83 -0.94
N ASN A 27 23.82 5.02 -1.88
CA ASN A 27 22.49 5.23 -2.45
C ASN A 27 21.37 5.09 -1.40
N MET A 28 21.47 4.10 -0.50
CA MET A 28 20.51 3.95 0.61
C MET A 28 20.56 5.16 1.57
N PHE A 29 21.77 5.59 1.96
CA PHE A 29 22.00 6.80 2.77
C PHE A 29 21.39 8.06 2.14
N ALA A 30 21.66 8.27 0.85
CA ALA A 30 21.13 9.41 0.10
C ALA A 30 19.60 9.38 0.04
N CYS A 31 19.01 8.20 -0.24
CA CYS A 31 17.56 8.02 -0.29
C CYS A 31 16.89 8.32 1.07
N MET A 32 17.45 7.82 2.18
CA MET A 32 16.98 8.12 3.54
C MET A 32 17.04 9.62 3.85
N LYS A 33 18.11 10.32 3.44
CA LYS A 33 18.21 11.78 3.60
C LYS A 33 17.18 12.52 2.73
N CYS A 34 16.95 12.10 1.49
CA CYS A 34 15.93 12.69 0.63
C CYS A 34 14.53 12.58 1.23
N ILE A 35 14.17 11.42 1.80
CA ILE A 35 12.91 11.24 2.53
C ILE A 35 12.83 12.21 3.71
N ASP A 36 13.89 12.31 4.52
CA ASP A 36 13.91 13.19 5.71
C ASP A 36 13.77 14.68 5.36
N TYR A 37 14.40 15.14 4.27
CA TYR A 37 14.21 16.49 3.74
C TYR A 37 12.78 16.69 3.21
N LEU A 38 12.22 15.70 2.49
CA LEU A 38 10.86 15.78 1.95
C LEU A 38 9.81 15.91 3.07
N GLU A 39 9.93 15.11 4.15
CA GLU A 39 9.06 15.22 5.32
C GLU A 39 9.18 16.60 5.99
N ARG A 40 10.40 17.15 6.11
CA ARG A 40 10.60 18.48 6.70
C ARG A 40 10.02 19.61 5.83
N ILE A 41 10.16 19.53 4.51
CA ILE A 41 9.58 20.51 3.56
C ILE A 41 8.04 20.44 3.60
N TYR A 42 7.45 19.24 3.70
CA TYR A 42 6.00 19.08 3.87
C TYR A 42 5.51 19.61 5.22
N ALA A 43 6.22 19.32 6.32
CA ALA A 43 5.88 19.85 7.64
C ALA A 43 5.98 21.39 7.73
N SER A 44 6.87 22.03 6.94
CA SER A 44 6.94 23.48 6.80
C SER A 44 5.84 24.08 5.91
N GLY A 45 5.14 23.27 5.11
CA GLY A 45 4.16 23.73 4.12
C GLY A 45 4.75 24.24 2.79
N ASP A 46 6.05 24.00 2.55
CA ASP A 46 6.79 24.49 1.37
C ASP A 46 6.52 23.66 0.08
N ILE A 47 5.80 22.53 0.21
CA ILE A 47 5.41 21.66 -0.91
C ILE A 47 3.91 21.33 -0.85
N LYS A 48 3.27 21.26 -2.01
CA LYS A 48 1.86 20.85 -2.13
C LYS A 48 1.68 19.36 -1.83
N GLU A 49 0.52 19.02 -1.27
CA GLU A 49 0.19 17.66 -0.84
C GLU A 49 0.29 16.61 -1.97
N ASP A 50 -0.20 16.95 -3.16
CA ASP A 50 -0.16 16.07 -4.36
C ASP A 50 1.28 15.72 -4.77
N GLN A 51 2.15 16.74 -4.80
CA GLN A 51 3.56 16.59 -5.13
C GLN A 51 4.29 15.79 -4.05
N TYR A 52 4.04 16.10 -2.78
CA TYR A 52 4.59 15.35 -1.64
C TYR A 52 4.21 13.87 -1.69
N VAL A 53 2.94 13.53 -1.88
CA VAL A 53 2.47 12.13 -1.94
C VAL A 53 3.12 11.38 -3.09
N MET A 54 3.25 12.00 -4.26
CA MET A 54 3.90 11.40 -5.42
C MET A 54 5.39 11.13 -5.17
N GLN A 55 6.13 12.14 -4.69
CA GLN A 55 7.57 12.03 -4.44
C GLN A 55 7.88 11.07 -3.28
N CYS A 56 7.10 11.10 -2.20
CA CYS A 56 7.27 10.21 -1.05
C CYS A 56 7.08 8.74 -1.44
N LYS A 57 6.07 8.42 -2.27
CA LYS A 57 5.87 7.07 -2.82
C LYS A 57 7.03 6.61 -3.71
N GLN A 58 7.56 7.49 -4.56
CA GLN A 58 8.71 7.16 -5.41
C GLN A 58 9.97 6.87 -4.59
N LEU A 59 10.29 7.73 -3.61
CA LEU A 59 11.44 7.56 -2.71
C LEU A 59 11.30 6.31 -1.83
N LEU A 60 10.12 6.01 -1.27
CA LEU A 60 9.88 4.79 -0.48
C LEU A 60 10.07 3.53 -1.33
N ASN A 61 9.53 3.49 -2.55
CA ASN A 61 9.72 2.37 -3.47
C ASN A 61 11.21 2.16 -3.81
N GLN A 62 11.95 3.24 -4.07
CA GLN A 62 13.39 3.19 -4.30
C GLN A 62 14.14 2.69 -3.05
N PHE A 63 13.79 3.18 -1.87
CA PHE A 63 14.38 2.73 -0.60
C PHE A 63 14.17 1.24 -0.36
N PHE A 64 12.97 0.70 -0.55
CA PHE A 64 12.71 -0.73 -0.34
C PHE A 64 13.44 -1.62 -1.35
N GLN A 65 13.59 -1.19 -2.60
CA GLN A 65 14.42 -1.88 -3.60
C GLN A 65 15.90 -1.88 -3.22
N LEU A 66 16.43 -0.74 -2.74
CA LEU A 66 17.79 -0.63 -2.24
C LEU A 66 18.00 -1.51 -0.98
N LYS A 67 17.08 -1.48 -0.01
CA LYS A 67 17.12 -2.30 1.21
C LYS A 67 17.15 -3.80 0.89
N GLN A 68 16.38 -4.26 -0.10
CA GLN A 68 16.44 -5.64 -0.58
C GLN A 68 17.79 -5.98 -1.24
N SER A 69 18.44 -5.01 -1.89
CA SER A 69 19.73 -5.17 -2.57
C SER A 69 20.93 -5.16 -1.61
N VAL A 70 20.84 -4.45 -0.49
CA VAL A 70 21.89 -4.41 0.57
C VAL A 70 21.64 -5.38 1.72
N LYS A 71 20.64 -6.26 1.62
CA LYS A 71 20.19 -7.14 2.72
C LYS A 71 21.33 -7.93 3.37
N ASP A 72 22.30 -8.39 2.58
CA ASP A 72 23.43 -9.19 3.07
C ASP A 72 24.55 -8.35 3.72
N ILE A 73 24.50 -7.02 3.56
CA ILE A 73 25.51 -6.05 4.02
C ILE A 73 24.97 -5.24 5.22
N ALA A 74 23.76 -4.71 5.07
CA ALA A 74 23.04 -3.88 6.05
C ALA A 74 21.59 -4.36 6.18
N PRO A 75 21.34 -5.51 6.85
CA PRO A 75 20.01 -6.11 6.97
C PRO A 75 19.03 -5.22 7.75
N ASP A 76 19.53 -4.43 8.69
CA ASP A 76 18.74 -3.47 9.45
C ASP A 76 19.18 -2.02 9.18
N HIS A 77 18.24 -1.30 8.58
CA HIS A 77 18.26 0.13 8.32
C HIS A 77 18.26 1.05 9.55
N GLU A 78 17.68 0.64 10.69
CA GLU A 78 17.72 1.45 11.91
C GLU A 78 19.12 1.40 12.52
N ARG A 79 19.70 0.19 12.57
CA ARG A 79 21.12 0.01 12.91
C ARG A 79 22.06 0.73 11.94
N PHE A 80 21.83 0.64 10.62
CA PHE A 80 22.60 1.40 9.62
C PHE A 80 22.56 2.90 9.89
N ALA A 81 21.39 3.45 10.24
CA ALA A 81 21.28 4.86 10.61
C ALA A 81 22.11 5.19 11.87
N GLY A 82 22.17 4.29 12.85
CA GLY A 82 23.08 4.43 13.99
C GLY A 82 24.56 4.37 13.60
N ASP A 83 24.98 3.33 12.89
CA ASP A 83 26.37 3.04 12.51
C ASP A 83 26.96 4.18 11.64
N PHE A 84 26.15 4.81 10.77
CA PHE A 84 26.55 5.96 9.96
C PHE A 84 26.14 7.33 10.55
N SER A 85 25.70 7.39 11.81
CA SER A 85 25.28 8.61 12.52
C SER A 85 24.23 9.46 11.78
N LEU A 86 23.31 8.79 11.09
CA LEU A 86 22.32 9.38 10.21
C LEU A 86 21.15 9.97 10.99
N GLN A 87 21.25 11.27 11.31
CA GLN A 87 20.16 12.05 11.89
C GLN A 87 19.04 12.24 10.86
N CYS A 88 18.06 11.32 10.88
CA CYS A 88 16.90 11.29 9.98
C CYS A 88 15.62 10.73 10.65
N PRO A 89 15.20 11.28 11.82
CA PRO A 89 14.09 10.70 12.60
C PRO A 89 12.76 10.66 11.83
N SER A 90 12.49 11.66 10.98
CA SER A 90 11.27 11.72 10.16
C SER A 90 11.28 10.64 9.08
N ALA A 91 12.43 10.40 8.44
CA ALA A 91 12.57 9.28 7.49
C ALA A 91 12.44 7.92 8.16
N LEU A 92 13.00 7.72 9.35
CA LEU A 92 12.88 6.43 10.06
C LEU A 92 11.43 6.11 10.43
N ALA A 93 10.68 7.09 10.95
CA ALA A 93 9.24 6.94 11.15
C ALA A 93 8.54 6.57 9.83
N ARG A 94 8.81 7.32 8.77
CA ARG A 94 8.15 7.13 7.48
C ARG A 94 8.47 5.80 6.79
N ILE A 95 9.71 5.33 6.90
CA ILE A 95 10.15 4.05 6.34
C ILE A 95 9.54 2.88 7.14
N ARG A 96 9.36 3.02 8.45
CA ARG A 96 8.68 2.03 9.29
C ARG A 96 7.19 1.87 8.93
N GLU A 97 6.57 2.95 8.50
CA GLU A 97 5.15 2.99 8.09
C GLU A 97 4.92 2.57 6.63
N GLY A 98 5.85 2.87 5.73
CA GLY A 98 5.79 2.51 4.32
C GLY A 98 4.79 3.31 3.47
N VAL A 99 4.10 4.31 4.03
CA VAL A 99 3.07 5.15 3.35
C VAL A 99 3.24 6.64 3.72
N PRO A 100 2.87 7.62 2.87
CA PRO A 100 2.98 9.05 3.18
C PRO A 100 2.14 9.52 4.39
N ALA A 101 2.52 10.65 5.04
CA ALA A 101 1.89 11.12 6.28
C ALA A 101 0.41 11.51 6.13
N THR A 102 0.06 12.02 4.95
CA THR A 102 -1.33 12.27 4.53
C THR A 102 -2.20 11.03 4.68
N SER A 103 -1.63 9.83 4.46
CA SER A 103 -2.35 8.55 4.59
C SER A 103 -2.57 8.10 6.03
N GLN A 104 -2.05 8.84 7.03
CA GLN A 104 -2.27 8.55 8.46
C GLN A 104 -3.16 9.59 9.15
N ASN A 105 -2.92 10.88 8.92
CA ASN A 105 -3.61 11.97 9.62
C ASN A 105 -4.91 12.45 8.94
N GLY A 106 -5.23 11.91 7.77
CA GLY A 106 -6.47 12.19 7.08
C GLY A 106 -6.78 11.12 6.05
N VAL A 107 -7.69 10.20 6.39
CA VAL A 107 -8.38 9.36 5.40
C VAL A 107 -9.43 10.21 4.65
N SER A 108 -9.09 11.47 4.35
CA SER A 108 -9.94 12.37 3.60
C SER A 108 -9.92 11.99 2.13
N LEU A 109 -11.07 12.13 1.47
CA LEU A 109 -11.27 11.88 0.05
C LEU A 109 -10.55 12.93 -0.85
N SER A 110 -9.45 13.54 -0.41
CA SER A 110 -8.76 14.68 -1.06
C SER A 110 -8.08 14.31 -2.38
N GLY A 111 -7.67 13.05 -2.55
CA GLY A 111 -7.06 12.56 -3.77
C GLY A 111 -8.11 12.18 -4.83
N PRO A 112 -8.04 12.67 -6.08
CA PRO A 112 -8.98 12.29 -7.14
C PRO A 112 -9.01 10.77 -7.38
N SER A 113 -7.90 10.06 -7.14
CA SER A 113 -7.84 8.60 -7.19
C SER A 113 -8.69 7.90 -6.12
N GLN A 114 -8.83 8.46 -4.92
CA GLN A 114 -9.68 7.89 -3.87
C GLN A 114 -11.17 8.15 -4.14
N ILE A 115 -11.52 9.33 -4.66
CA ILE A 115 -12.88 9.60 -5.14
C ILE A 115 -13.26 8.64 -6.27
N ILE A 116 -12.36 8.42 -7.23
CA ILE A 116 -12.57 7.44 -8.32
C ILE A 116 -12.71 6.02 -7.76
N ALA A 117 -11.89 5.61 -6.78
CA ALA A 117 -12.01 4.29 -6.14
C ALA A 117 -13.34 4.11 -5.39
N ALA A 118 -13.77 5.11 -4.60
CA ALA A 118 -15.04 5.09 -3.89
C ALA A 118 -16.25 5.04 -4.84
N ASN A 119 -16.20 5.81 -5.94
CA ASN A 119 -17.22 5.75 -7.00
C ASN A 119 -17.23 4.38 -7.70
N LYS A 120 -16.07 3.82 -8.05
CA LYS A 120 -15.92 2.48 -8.66
C LYS A 120 -16.51 1.39 -7.75
N VAL A 121 -16.17 1.41 -6.45
CA VAL A 121 -16.76 0.50 -5.45
C VAL A 121 -18.28 0.63 -5.42
N THR A 122 -18.79 1.86 -5.31
CA THR A 122 -20.23 2.14 -5.25
C THR A 122 -20.96 1.64 -6.51
N GLU A 123 -20.41 1.88 -7.70
CA GLU A 123 -20.93 1.38 -8.98
C GLU A 123 -21.01 -0.15 -9.00
N LYS A 124 -19.96 -0.86 -8.54
CA LYS A 124 -19.96 -2.34 -8.52
C LYS A 124 -20.97 -2.91 -7.52
N PHE A 125 -21.08 -2.34 -6.32
CA PHE A 125 -22.12 -2.73 -5.36
C PHE A 125 -23.53 -2.52 -5.91
N ILE A 126 -23.84 -1.36 -6.49
CA ILE A 126 -25.16 -1.09 -7.08
C ILE A 126 -25.44 -2.08 -8.22
N THR A 127 -24.48 -2.27 -9.13
CA THR A 127 -24.63 -3.20 -10.27
C THR A 127 -24.91 -4.63 -9.80
N LEU A 128 -24.15 -5.13 -8.82
CA LEU A 128 -24.31 -6.49 -8.30
C LEU A 128 -25.64 -6.65 -7.55
N MET A 129 -26.04 -5.66 -6.75
CA MET A 129 -27.35 -5.68 -6.08
C MET A 129 -28.50 -5.64 -7.10
N ASP A 130 -28.41 -4.83 -8.16
CA ASP A 130 -29.41 -4.78 -9.23
C ASP A 130 -29.52 -6.12 -9.97
N GLN A 131 -28.40 -6.77 -10.29
CA GLN A 131 -28.39 -8.11 -10.89
C GLN A 131 -29.14 -9.13 -10.02
N LEU A 132 -28.89 -9.14 -8.71
CA LEU A 132 -29.56 -10.03 -7.75
C LEU A 132 -31.07 -9.73 -7.66
N HIS A 133 -31.46 -8.45 -7.61
CA HIS A 133 -32.87 -8.04 -7.65
C HIS A 133 -33.57 -8.43 -8.97
N MET A 134 -32.85 -8.43 -10.10
CA MET A 134 -33.35 -8.92 -11.39
C MET A 134 -33.39 -10.46 -11.49
N ASN A 135 -33.18 -11.19 -10.39
CA ASN A 135 -33.12 -12.65 -10.32
C ASN A 135 -32.02 -13.29 -11.19
N TYR A 136 -30.89 -12.61 -11.38
CA TYR A 136 -29.70 -13.23 -11.94
C TYR A 136 -29.15 -14.20 -10.89
N ARG A 137 -29.10 -15.50 -11.21
CA ARG A 137 -28.74 -16.57 -10.25
C ARG A 137 -27.61 -17.47 -10.72
N THR A 138 -27.16 -17.43 -11.98
CA THR A 138 -26.11 -18.34 -12.46
C THR A 138 -24.71 -17.88 -12.07
N LYS A 139 -23.76 -18.82 -11.95
CA LYS A 139 -22.34 -18.50 -11.80
C LYS A 139 -21.85 -17.57 -12.91
N GLN A 140 -22.25 -17.83 -14.17
CA GLN A 140 -21.79 -17.06 -15.32
C GLN A 140 -22.20 -15.58 -15.23
N ASP A 141 -23.37 -15.29 -14.67
CA ASP A 141 -23.89 -13.92 -14.57
C ASP A 141 -23.31 -13.14 -13.37
N LEU A 142 -23.04 -13.83 -12.25
CA LEU A 142 -22.70 -13.20 -10.98
C LEU A 142 -21.20 -13.22 -10.62
N ALA A 143 -20.44 -14.25 -11.02
CA ALA A 143 -19.07 -14.43 -10.51
C ALA A 143 -18.15 -13.24 -10.83
N ILE A 144 -18.21 -12.73 -12.06
CA ILE A 144 -17.44 -11.54 -12.49
C ILE A 144 -17.87 -10.29 -11.71
N GLY A 145 -19.15 -10.16 -11.38
CA GLY A 145 -19.68 -9.06 -10.56
C GLY A 145 -19.10 -9.11 -9.14
N VAL A 146 -19.12 -10.28 -8.51
CA VAL A 146 -18.59 -10.51 -7.16
C VAL A 146 -17.07 -10.32 -7.10
N GLU A 147 -16.32 -10.87 -8.06
CA GLU A 147 -14.87 -10.70 -8.16
C GLU A 147 -14.49 -9.22 -8.36
N SER A 148 -15.12 -8.52 -9.31
CA SER A 148 -14.83 -7.10 -9.55
C SER A 148 -15.24 -6.18 -8.40
N THR A 149 -16.26 -6.56 -7.62
CA THR A 149 -16.64 -5.85 -6.38
C THR A 149 -15.57 -6.03 -5.30
N TYR A 150 -15.07 -7.27 -5.13
CA TYR A 150 -13.99 -7.58 -4.20
C TYR A 150 -12.68 -6.87 -4.56
N GLU A 151 -12.29 -6.86 -5.84
CA GLU A 151 -11.12 -6.11 -6.32
C GLU A 151 -11.26 -4.60 -6.03
N ALA A 152 -12.43 -4.02 -6.32
CA ALA A 152 -12.68 -2.61 -6.01
C ALA A 152 -12.57 -2.31 -4.50
N MET A 153 -12.97 -3.24 -3.63
CA MET A 153 -12.77 -3.11 -2.17
C MET A 153 -11.32 -3.26 -1.72
N ILE A 154 -10.44 -3.87 -2.52
CA ILE A 154 -8.99 -3.91 -2.28
C ILE A 154 -8.35 -2.59 -2.73
N ASP A 155 -8.77 -2.05 -3.88
CA ASP A 155 -8.32 -0.75 -4.42
C ASP A 155 -8.65 0.43 -3.47
N LEU A 156 -9.75 0.32 -2.72
CA LEU A 156 -10.20 1.37 -1.79
C LEU A 156 -9.37 1.35 -0.50
N ALA A 157 -8.27 2.11 -0.50
CA ALA A 157 -7.31 2.23 0.61
C ALA A 157 -7.92 2.78 1.92
N LEU A 158 -9.12 3.36 1.87
CA LEU A 158 -9.92 3.77 3.02
C LEU A 158 -10.42 2.58 3.86
N LEU A 159 -10.48 1.37 3.29
CA LEU A 159 -10.94 0.18 4.00
C LEU A 159 -9.80 -0.48 4.79
N PRO A 160 -10.02 -0.79 6.09
CA PRO A 160 -9.08 -1.55 6.90
C PRO A 160 -8.63 -2.86 6.22
N VAL A 161 -7.42 -3.32 6.59
CA VAL A 161 -6.90 -4.61 6.14
C VAL A 161 -7.84 -5.74 6.55
N ASP A 162 -8.30 -5.73 7.81
CA ASP A 162 -9.20 -6.73 8.39
C ASP A 162 -10.70 -6.42 8.17
N PHE A 163 -11.05 -5.67 7.11
CA PHE A 163 -12.44 -5.28 6.86
C PHE A 163 -13.35 -6.51 6.59
N SER A 164 -14.40 -6.67 7.41
CA SER A 164 -15.22 -7.90 7.43
C SER A 164 -15.81 -8.28 6.07
N GLY A 165 -16.20 -7.29 5.25
CA GLY A 165 -16.75 -7.52 3.91
C GLY A 165 -15.76 -8.17 2.95
N LYS A 166 -14.45 -7.94 3.09
CA LYS A 166 -13.43 -8.62 2.27
C LYS A 166 -13.45 -10.13 2.53
N VAL A 167 -13.55 -10.54 3.80
CA VAL A 167 -13.64 -11.95 4.21
C VAL A 167 -14.95 -12.59 3.70
N GLU A 168 -16.04 -11.83 3.71
CA GLU A 168 -17.36 -12.29 3.25
C GLU A 168 -17.41 -12.50 1.74
N PHE A 169 -16.92 -11.54 0.95
CA PHE A 169 -16.81 -11.69 -0.51
C PHE A 169 -15.81 -12.77 -0.92
N GLN A 170 -14.70 -12.95 -0.20
CA GLN A 170 -13.76 -14.05 -0.46
C GLN A 170 -14.40 -15.43 -0.27
N LYS A 171 -15.34 -15.60 0.68
CA LYS A 171 -16.14 -16.83 0.81
C LYS A 171 -17.01 -17.05 -0.42
N TRP A 172 -17.71 -16.01 -0.90
CA TRP A 172 -18.55 -16.10 -2.10
C TRP A 172 -17.74 -16.45 -3.36
N ILE A 173 -16.57 -15.82 -3.56
CA ILE A 173 -15.64 -16.19 -4.65
C ILE A 173 -15.24 -17.66 -4.57
N ASN A 174 -14.95 -18.18 -3.37
CA ASN A 174 -14.65 -19.60 -3.17
C ASN A 174 -15.86 -20.50 -3.51
N THR A 175 -17.08 -20.12 -3.11
CA THR A 175 -18.33 -20.81 -3.47
C THR A 175 -18.52 -20.86 -4.98
N PHE A 176 -18.41 -19.71 -5.68
CA PHE A 176 -18.49 -19.68 -7.14
C PHE A 176 -17.39 -20.52 -7.78
N ASN A 177 -16.16 -20.53 -7.27
CA ASN A 177 -15.09 -21.36 -7.80
C ASN A 177 -15.36 -22.87 -7.69
N MET A 178 -16.13 -23.33 -6.69
CA MET A 178 -16.58 -24.72 -6.57
C MET A 178 -17.77 -25.07 -7.48
N MET A 179 -18.51 -24.09 -8.01
CA MET A 179 -19.64 -24.29 -8.92
C MET A 179 -19.22 -24.36 -10.40
N ARG A 180 -19.98 -25.09 -11.22
CA ARG A 180 -19.83 -25.06 -12.69
C ARG A 180 -20.50 -23.81 -13.26
N ALA A 181 -20.12 -23.38 -14.46
CA ALA A 181 -20.63 -22.14 -15.08
C ALA A 181 -22.17 -22.11 -15.23
N THR A 182 -22.78 -23.28 -15.44
CA THR A 182 -24.23 -23.47 -15.58
C THR A 182 -24.97 -23.65 -14.26
N ASP A 183 -24.26 -23.84 -13.14
CA ASP A 183 -24.90 -24.02 -11.85
C ASP A 183 -25.42 -22.66 -11.35
N SER A 184 -26.60 -22.67 -10.73
CA SER A 184 -27.25 -21.48 -10.17
C SER A 184 -27.30 -21.53 -8.65
N LEU A 185 -27.25 -20.36 -8.03
CA LEU A 185 -27.54 -20.19 -6.62
C LEU A 185 -29.01 -20.54 -6.35
N SER A 186 -29.24 -21.19 -5.21
CA SER A 186 -30.58 -21.30 -4.65
C SER A 186 -31.13 -19.92 -4.25
N GLU A 187 -32.44 -19.83 -4.05
CA GLU A 187 -33.11 -18.60 -3.61
C GLU A 187 -32.60 -18.11 -2.25
N GLU A 188 -32.32 -19.04 -1.34
CA GLU A 188 -31.71 -18.78 -0.04
C GLU A 188 -30.29 -18.19 -0.19
N GLN A 189 -29.42 -18.82 -0.99
CA GLN A 189 -28.07 -18.32 -1.25
C GLN A 189 -28.04 -16.97 -1.98
N ALA A 190 -28.98 -16.73 -2.90
CA ALA A 190 -29.11 -15.42 -3.56
C ALA A 190 -29.52 -14.33 -2.57
N GLY A 191 -30.40 -14.65 -1.61
CA GLY A 191 -30.77 -13.77 -0.50
C GLY A 191 -29.61 -13.51 0.47
N GLU A 192 -28.82 -14.53 0.83
CA GLU A 192 -27.62 -14.38 1.66
C GLU A 192 -26.56 -13.50 0.97
N LEU A 193 -26.33 -13.68 -0.33
CA LEU A 193 -25.40 -12.86 -1.11
C LEU A 193 -25.90 -11.40 -1.22
N LEU A 194 -27.20 -11.19 -1.43
CA LEU A 194 -27.78 -9.85 -1.45
C LEU A 194 -27.63 -9.15 -0.10
N PHE A 195 -27.95 -9.82 1.01
CA PHE A 195 -27.76 -9.29 2.35
C PHE A 195 -26.29 -8.95 2.65
N ALA A 196 -25.36 -9.82 2.25
CA ALA A 196 -23.92 -9.57 2.35
C ALA A 196 -23.50 -8.32 1.55
N CYS A 197 -24.08 -8.10 0.35
CA CYS A 197 -23.85 -6.91 -0.45
C CYS A 197 -24.38 -5.65 0.25
N GLU A 198 -25.64 -5.63 0.69
CA GLU A 198 -26.29 -4.49 1.35
C GLU A 198 -25.56 -4.09 2.65
N HIS A 199 -25.30 -5.06 3.51
CA HIS A 199 -24.61 -4.86 4.80
C HIS A 199 -23.16 -4.38 4.61
N THR A 200 -22.45 -4.91 3.62
CA THR A 200 -21.09 -4.46 3.30
C THR A 200 -21.10 -3.06 2.70
N TYR A 201 -22.01 -2.78 1.76
CA TYR A 201 -22.15 -1.46 1.15
C TYR A 201 -22.52 -0.39 2.18
N GLN A 202 -23.44 -0.68 3.11
CA GLN A 202 -23.81 0.25 4.16
C GLN A 202 -22.61 0.60 5.06
N LYS A 203 -21.79 -0.39 5.46
CA LYS A 203 -20.53 -0.14 6.20
C LYS A 203 -19.55 0.75 5.43
N ILE A 204 -19.39 0.50 4.12
CA ILE A 204 -18.53 1.32 3.26
C ILE A 204 -19.08 2.76 3.20
N LYS A 205 -20.39 2.93 3.04
CA LYS A 205 -21.07 4.22 3.00
C LYS A 205 -20.93 4.98 4.32
N ASP A 206 -21.06 4.31 5.46
CA ASP A 206 -20.87 4.93 6.78
C ASP A 206 -19.41 5.42 6.94
N LEU A 207 -18.43 4.60 6.54
CA LEU A 207 -17.01 4.98 6.53
C LEU A 207 -16.72 6.16 5.59
N LEU A 208 -17.34 6.21 4.41
CA LEU A 208 -17.24 7.32 3.46
C LEU A 208 -17.91 8.60 3.96
N GLN A 209 -18.90 8.51 4.86
CA GLN A 209 -19.57 9.65 5.47
C GLN A 209 -18.88 10.15 6.76
N SER A 210 -18.06 9.31 7.40
CA SER A 210 -17.26 9.68 8.58
C SER A 210 -15.85 10.21 8.25
N SER A 211 -15.53 10.41 6.96
CA SER A 211 -14.19 10.73 6.43
C SER A 211 -14.14 12.08 5.70
#